data_AF-A0A523V3R2-F1
#
_entry.id   AF-A0A523V3R2-F1
#
_cell.length_a   1.000
_cell.length_b   1.000
_cell.length_c   1.000
_cell.angle_alpha   90.00
_cell.angle_beta   90.00
_cell.angle_gamma   90.00
#
_symmetry.space_group_name_H-M   'P 1'
#
loop_
_entity.id
_entity.type
_entity.pdbx_description
1 polymer ?
#
loop_
_entity_poly.entity_id
_entity_poly.type
_entity_poly.pdbx_seq_one_letter_code
_entity_poly.pdbx_strand_id
1 'polypeptide(L)'
;MAGTIETPRKQKDITFRYVASTRQGNLVKGNIKAPSEIAAERLLIEKGYIPEHVEVKPSMFSLEEAFPTLFQVKSRDVIVFSRQLATLLRSGISLLPSLEILREQVASSRAFRSILVSIVNDIRSGGSFSQAIKKQPKAFSEIYCRTIAVGEETGNLDTVLHQMADYMEQQTGMAQKVKKALTYPIMVMGVGVVVVILMITVVMPQMLGMFTAMNVELPLPTRILIAVTNFAQNYTLYILVAGSVGFAVILWMVKRPSGRRILDRLRISMPIIGPPALMSELGRFARTLSVMISAGLKLQETMELLPQATTNMVFRDALNKVNERLLLGEGLSAPMTRIGLFPPLLVQMVAVGEESNTLDFTMGVVADFFETAAEEKTTAMVGMIGPVSTIGIALMVGFIAMSVIMPMYALTGAIGD
;
A
#
# COMPACT_ATOMS: atom_id res chain seq x y z
N MET A 1 -25.17 5.14 -52.26
CA MET A 1 -24.92 6.28 -51.35
C MET A 1 -25.96 6.24 -50.25
N ALA A 2 -25.60 5.73 -49.08
CA ALA A 2 -26.46 5.78 -47.89
C ALA A 2 -25.57 6.29 -46.75
N GLY A 3 -25.75 7.57 -46.41
CA GLY A 3 -25.01 8.22 -45.33
C GLY A 3 -25.55 7.74 -43.99
N THR A 4 -24.67 7.14 -43.20
CA THR A 4 -24.88 6.81 -41.80
C THR A 4 -25.03 8.08 -40.97
N ILE A 5 -26.16 8.22 -40.30
CA ILE A 5 -26.43 9.27 -39.30
C ILE A 5 -25.62 8.92 -38.04
N GLU A 6 -24.57 9.69 -37.77
CA GLU A 6 -23.86 9.62 -36.49
C GLU A 6 -24.78 10.12 -35.36
N THR A 7 -24.97 9.29 -34.34
CA THR A 7 -25.61 9.69 -33.07
C THR A 7 -24.59 10.44 -32.21
N PRO A 8 -24.89 11.64 -31.68
CA PRO A 8 -23.91 12.38 -30.88
C PRO A 8 -23.67 11.70 -29.52
N ARG A 9 -22.38 11.61 -29.13
CA ARG A 9 -21.90 11.11 -27.84
C ARG A 9 -22.66 11.79 -26.69
N LYS A 10 -23.26 11.01 -25.78
CA LYS A 10 -23.82 11.51 -24.51
C LYS A 10 -22.72 12.22 -23.72
N GLN A 11 -22.72 13.55 -23.74
CA GLN A 11 -21.85 14.39 -22.93
C GLN A 11 -22.35 14.35 -21.47
N LYS A 12 -21.44 14.15 -20.52
CA LYS A 12 -21.77 13.97 -19.10
C LYS A 12 -22.25 15.30 -18.52
N ASP A 13 -23.52 15.41 -18.15
CA ASP A 13 -24.09 16.64 -17.58
C ASP A 13 -23.42 17.00 -16.25
N ILE A 14 -22.94 18.24 -16.14
CA ILE A 14 -22.35 18.83 -14.94
C ILE A 14 -23.43 19.68 -14.26
N THR A 15 -23.48 19.67 -12.93
CA THR A 15 -24.42 20.50 -12.17
C THR A 15 -23.76 21.83 -11.82
N PHE A 16 -24.34 22.92 -12.32
CA PHE A 16 -23.95 24.29 -12.02
C PHE A 16 -24.89 24.87 -10.96
N ARG A 17 -24.35 25.68 -10.06
CA ARG A 17 -25.13 26.56 -9.18
C ARG A 17 -25.18 27.93 -9.85
N TYR A 18 -26.35 28.53 -9.90
CA TYR A 18 -26.53 29.85 -10.51
C TYR A 18 -27.18 30.83 -9.53
N VAL A 19 -26.81 32.10 -9.69
CA VAL A 19 -27.53 33.26 -9.21
C VAL A 19 -27.95 34.04 -10.45
N ALA A 20 -29.25 34.23 -10.63
CA ALA A 20 -29.80 34.92 -11.78
C ALA A 20 -30.95 35.83 -11.35
N SER A 21 -31.11 36.98 -12.00
CA SER A 21 -32.21 37.89 -11.73
C SER A 21 -33.40 37.62 -12.68
N THR A 22 -34.61 37.77 -12.16
CA THR A 22 -35.81 37.82 -13.01
C THR A 22 -35.92 39.19 -13.68
N ARG A 23 -36.73 39.31 -14.74
CA ARG A 23 -37.02 40.61 -15.38
C ARG A 23 -37.61 41.68 -14.44
N GLN A 24 -38.10 41.27 -13.25
CA GLN A 24 -38.62 42.14 -12.21
C GLN A 24 -37.56 42.53 -11.16
N GLY A 25 -36.29 42.15 -11.34
CA GLY A 25 -35.18 42.50 -10.46
C GLY A 25 -35.01 41.61 -9.23
N ASN A 26 -35.79 40.51 -9.12
CA ASN A 26 -35.67 39.59 -7.99
C ASN A 26 -34.57 38.55 -8.25
N LEU A 27 -33.66 38.41 -7.29
CA LEU A 27 -32.59 37.42 -7.34
C LEU A 27 -33.12 36.01 -7.06
N VAL A 28 -32.82 35.07 -7.95
CA VAL A 28 -33.18 33.65 -7.88
C VAL A 28 -31.90 32.83 -7.85
N LYS A 29 -31.79 31.96 -6.84
CA LYS A 29 -30.66 31.04 -6.69
C LYS A 29 -31.14 29.62 -6.94
N GLY A 30 -30.42 28.87 -7.76
CA GLY A 30 -30.81 27.51 -8.12
C GLY A 30 -29.64 26.65 -8.60
N ASN A 31 -29.94 25.41 -8.99
CA ASN A 31 -28.98 24.54 -9.66
C ASN A 31 -29.52 24.14 -11.04
N ILE A 32 -28.65 24.04 -12.03
CA ILE A 32 -29.00 23.60 -13.39
C ILE A 32 -27.98 22.59 -13.89
N LYS A 33 -28.44 21.56 -14.62
CA LYS A 33 -27.57 20.57 -15.24
C LYS A 33 -27.33 20.95 -16.69
N ALA A 34 -26.07 21.02 -17.09
CA ALA A 34 -25.68 21.34 -18.45
C ALA A 34 -24.32 20.71 -18.80
N PRO A 35 -24.01 20.50 -20.09
CA PRO A 35 -22.72 19.94 -20.51
C PRO A 35 -21.56 20.94 -20.41
N SER A 36 -21.84 22.25 -20.32
CA SER A 36 -20.85 23.32 -20.14
C SER A 36 -21.49 24.54 -19.48
N GLU A 37 -20.66 25.45 -18.97
CA GLU A 37 -21.11 26.72 -18.35
C GLU A 37 -21.91 27.58 -19.34
N ILE A 38 -21.42 27.70 -20.58
CA ILE A 38 -22.10 28.40 -21.69
C ILE A 38 -23.48 27.76 -21.97
N ALA A 39 -23.58 26.43 -21.90
CA ALA A 39 -24.85 25.73 -22.07
C ALA A 39 -25.79 25.94 -20.86
N ALA A 40 -25.25 26.06 -19.64
CA ALA A 40 -26.02 26.39 -18.45
C ALA A 40 -26.61 27.81 -18.53
N GLU A 41 -25.81 28.79 -18.93
CA GLU A 41 -26.27 30.18 -19.13
C GLU A 41 -27.37 30.26 -20.18
N ARG A 42 -27.19 29.57 -21.32
CA ARG A 42 -28.19 29.55 -22.38
C ARG A 42 -29.53 28.98 -21.92
N LEU A 43 -29.51 27.90 -21.13
CA LEU A 43 -30.71 27.31 -20.54
C LEU A 43 -31.37 28.22 -19.48
N LEU A 44 -30.61 29.08 -18.80
CA LEU A 44 -31.14 30.05 -17.85
C LEU A 44 -31.84 31.21 -18.57
N ILE A 45 -31.25 31.69 -19.66
CA ILE A 45 -31.83 32.73 -20.52
C ILE A 45 -33.12 32.23 -21.18
N GLU A 46 -33.13 30.99 -21.67
CA GLU A 46 -34.33 30.35 -22.25
C GLU A 46 -35.48 30.25 -21.24
N LYS A 47 -35.15 30.07 -19.95
CA LYS A 47 -36.12 30.08 -18.84
C LYS A 47 -36.51 31.47 -18.35
N GLY A 48 -36.02 32.53 -18.99
CA GLY A 48 -36.36 33.92 -18.68
C GLY A 48 -35.58 34.54 -17.52
N TYR A 49 -34.47 33.92 -17.10
CA TYR A 49 -33.56 34.44 -16.08
C TYR A 49 -32.35 35.12 -16.73
N ILE A 50 -31.85 36.18 -16.09
CA ILE A 50 -30.60 36.85 -16.49
C ILE A 50 -29.49 36.35 -15.58
N PRO A 51 -28.54 35.52 -16.06
CA PRO A 51 -27.47 34.97 -15.23
C PRO A 51 -26.51 36.08 -14.79
N GLU A 52 -26.28 36.20 -13.48
CA GLU A 52 -25.28 37.11 -12.91
C GLU A 52 -24.02 36.35 -12.52
N HIS A 53 -24.19 35.12 -12.03
CA HIS A 53 -23.07 34.26 -11.68
C HIS A 53 -23.46 32.78 -11.83
N VAL A 54 -22.70 32.05 -12.64
CA VAL A 54 -22.86 30.60 -12.83
C VAL A 54 -21.55 29.94 -12.42
N GLU A 55 -21.57 29.15 -11.36
CA GLU A 55 -20.38 28.44 -10.89
C GLU A 55 -20.62 26.93 -10.92
N VAL A 56 -19.60 26.15 -11.26
CA VAL A 56 -19.65 24.70 -11.13
C VAL A 56 -19.87 24.37 -9.65
N LYS A 57 -20.94 23.66 -9.32
CA LYS A 57 -21.11 23.17 -7.94
C LYS A 57 -20.00 22.13 -7.71
N PRO A 58 -19.06 22.33 -6.78
CA PRO A 58 -18.13 21.27 -6.42
C PRO A 58 -18.98 20.08 -5.96
N SER A 59 -18.81 18.94 -6.61
CA SER A 59 -19.56 17.73 -6.32
C SER A 59 -19.29 17.35 -4.87
N MET A 60 -20.23 17.64 -3.98
CA MET A 60 -20.15 17.18 -2.60
C MET A 60 -20.29 15.66 -2.64
N PHE A 61 -19.20 14.95 -2.29
CA PHE A 61 -19.10 13.50 -2.19
C PHE A 61 -19.26 12.73 -3.52
N SER A 62 -18.16 12.60 -4.27
CA SER A 62 -18.04 11.46 -5.19
C SER A 62 -17.89 10.17 -4.37
N LEU A 63 -18.63 9.10 -4.71
CA LEU A 63 -18.41 7.76 -4.11
C LEU A 63 -16.94 7.30 -4.27
N GLU A 64 -16.23 7.84 -5.26
CA GLU A 64 -14.82 7.62 -5.54
C GLU A 64 -13.89 8.19 -4.45
N GLU A 65 -14.24 9.33 -3.85
CA GLU A 65 -13.51 9.90 -2.70
C GLU A 65 -13.86 9.19 -1.39
N ALA A 66 -15.08 8.67 -1.25
CA ALA A 66 -15.52 7.96 -0.04
C ALA A 66 -14.93 6.54 0.08
N PHE A 67 -14.69 5.84 -1.05
CA PHE A 67 -14.16 4.47 -1.07
C PHE A 67 -13.00 4.28 -2.06
N PRO A 68 -11.84 4.93 -1.82
CA PRO A 68 -10.68 4.87 -2.71
C PRO A 68 -10.14 3.45 -2.93
N THR A 69 -10.37 2.55 -1.97
CA THR A 69 -9.92 1.14 -2.02
C THR A 69 -10.73 0.27 -2.99
N LEU A 70 -11.98 0.63 -3.32
CA LEU A 70 -12.78 -0.10 -4.31
C LEU A 70 -12.34 0.17 -5.76
N PHE A 71 -11.67 1.29 -5.98
CA PHE A 71 -11.23 1.78 -7.30
C PHE A 71 -9.70 1.73 -7.48
N GLN A 72 -8.97 1.12 -6.56
CA GLN A 72 -7.51 0.99 -6.65
C GLN A 72 -7.11 -0.20 -7.53
N VAL A 73 -6.08 0.00 -8.36
CA VAL A 73 -5.48 -1.07 -9.16
C VAL A 73 -4.78 -2.05 -8.24
N LYS A 74 -5.10 -3.35 -8.36
CA LYS A 74 -4.44 -4.40 -7.59
C LYS A 74 -3.14 -4.78 -8.28
N SER A 75 -2.05 -4.94 -7.53
CA SER A 75 -0.76 -5.39 -8.08
C SER A 75 -0.88 -6.73 -8.82
N ARG A 76 -1.77 -7.61 -8.37
CA ARG A 76 -2.06 -8.90 -9.02
C ARG A 76 -2.60 -8.74 -10.44
N ASP A 77 -3.40 -7.71 -10.72
CA ASP A 77 -3.96 -7.48 -12.05
C ASP A 77 -2.83 -7.14 -13.04
N VAL A 78 -1.87 -6.31 -12.61
CA VAL A 78 -0.69 -5.94 -13.42
C VAL A 78 0.23 -7.14 -13.65
N ILE A 79 0.46 -7.98 -12.63
CA ILE A 79 1.27 -9.21 -12.75
C ILE A 79 0.66 -10.15 -13.79
N VAL A 80 -0.64 -10.45 -13.65
CA VAL A 80 -1.36 -11.36 -14.57
C VAL A 80 -1.37 -10.81 -15.99
N PHE A 81 -1.66 -9.51 -16.14
CA PHE A 81 -1.59 -8.83 -17.43
C PHE A 81 -0.21 -8.95 -18.09
N SER A 82 0.86 -8.67 -17.34
CA SER A 82 2.23 -8.71 -17.85
C SER A 82 2.60 -10.13 -18.30
N ARG A 83 2.24 -11.14 -17.49
CA ARG A 83 2.48 -12.55 -17.80
C ARG A 83 1.74 -13.00 -19.05
N GLN A 84 0.45 -12.71 -19.13
CA GLN A 84 -0.36 -13.14 -20.27
C GLN A 84 0.04 -12.41 -21.55
N LEU A 85 0.39 -11.12 -21.45
CA LEU A 85 0.89 -10.36 -22.59
C LEU A 85 2.21 -10.95 -23.10
N ALA A 86 3.13 -11.28 -22.20
CA ALA A 86 4.38 -11.98 -22.55
C ALA A 86 4.10 -13.29 -23.30
N THR A 87 3.16 -14.11 -22.81
CA THR A 87 2.79 -15.39 -23.45
C THR A 87 2.20 -15.20 -24.85
N LEU A 88 1.31 -14.22 -25.03
CA LEU A 88 0.69 -13.95 -26.33
C LEU A 88 1.72 -13.46 -27.35
N LEU A 89 2.58 -12.51 -26.94
CA LEU A 89 3.67 -11.99 -27.78
C LEU A 89 4.66 -13.08 -28.17
N ARG A 90 5.05 -13.95 -27.22
CA ARG A 90 5.92 -15.10 -27.47
C ARG A 90 5.29 -16.13 -28.43
N SER A 91 3.97 -16.19 -28.47
CA SER A 91 3.22 -17.02 -29.41
C SER A 91 3.13 -16.41 -30.82
N GLY A 92 3.79 -15.27 -31.06
CA GLY A 92 3.80 -14.57 -32.34
C GLY A 92 2.57 -13.67 -32.57
N ILE A 93 1.69 -13.50 -31.58
CA ILE A 93 0.55 -12.59 -31.69
C ILE A 93 1.07 -11.16 -31.55
N SER A 94 0.66 -10.26 -32.45
CA SER A 94 1.08 -8.87 -32.37
C SER A 94 0.50 -8.16 -31.14
N LEU A 95 1.16 -7.08 -30.73
CA LEU A 95 0.87 -6.37 -29.47
C LEU A 95 -0.58 -5.87 -29.36
N LEU A 96 -1.09 -5.20 -30.39
CA LEU A 96 -2.44 -4.64 -30.36
C LEU A 96 -3.53 -5.73 -30.21
N PRO A 97 -3.57 -6.79 -31.04
CA PRO A 97 -4.47 -7.93 -30.82
C PRO A 97 -4.33 -8.56 -29.44
N SER A 98 -3.09 -8.72 -28.94
CA SER A 98 -2.86 -9.27 -27.61
C SER A 98 -3.49 -8.40 -26.52
N LEU A 99 -3.33 -7.08 -26.59
CA LEU A 99 -3.96 -6.14 -25.66
C LEU A 99 -5.50 -6.15 -25.75
N GLU A 100 -6.07 -6.37 -26.94
CA GLU A 100 -7.51 -6.50 -27.13
C GLU A 100 -8.07 -7.77 -26.48
N ILE A 101 -7.38 -8.91 -26.62
CA ILE A 101 -7.71 -10.16 -25.94
C ILE A 101 -7.67 -9.96 -24.42
N LEU A 102 -6.60 -9.35 -23.89
CA LEU A 102 -6.44 -9.15 -22.44
C LEU A 102 -7.43 -8.14 -21.86
N ARG A 103 -7.83 -7.13 -22.63
CA ARG A 103 -8.87 -6.17 -22.21
C ARG A 103 -10.20 -6.87 -21.93
N GLU A 104 -10.49 -7.98 -22.60
CA GLU A 104 -11.71 -8.76 -22.42
C GLU A 104 -11.59 -9.81 -21.31
N GLN A 105 -10.37 -10.34 -21.10
CA GLN A 105 -10.11 -11.40 -20.12
C GLN A 105 -9.74 -10.90 -18.71
N VAL A 106 -9.07 -9.75 -18.57
CA VAL A 106 -8.61 -9.22 -17.26
C VAL A 106 -9.77 -8.50 -16.55
N ALA A 107 -10.75 -9.30 -16.09
CA ALA A 107 -12.04 -8.83 -15.57
C ALA A 107 -12.07 -8.54 -14.06
N SER A 108 -10.95 -8.63 -13.33
CA SER A 108 -10.97 -8.61 -11.86
C SER A 108 -11.11 -7.21 -11.23
N SER A 109 -10.76 -6.13 -11.93
CA SER A 109 -11.00 -4.76 -11.43
C SER A 109 -11.46 -3.79 -12.53
N ARG A 110 -12.56 -3.08 -12.25
CA ARG A 110 -13.12 -2.05 -13.13
C ARG A 110 -12.11 -0.94 -13.43
N ALA A 111 -11.26 -0.61 -12.45
CA ALA A 111 -10.20 0.39 -12.56
C ALA A 111 -9.13 -0.03 -13.58
N PHE A 112 -8.63 -1.27 -13.52
CA PHE A 112 -7.61 -1.74 -14.44
C PHE A 112 -8.14 -1.90 -15.86
N ARG A 113 -9.41 -2.33 -16.03
CA ARG A 113 -10.06 -2.37 -17.34
C ARG A 113 -10.10 -0.98 -18.01
N SER A 114 -10.38 0.08 -17.27
CA SER A 114 -10.36 1.46 -17.80
C SER A 114 -8.96 1.87 -18.28
N ILE A 115 -7.92 1.42 -17.57
CA ILE A 115 -6.52 1.66 -17.92
C ILE A 115 -6.17 0.94 -19.23
N LEU A 116 -6.55 -0.34 -19.37
CA LEU A 116 -6.32 -1.11 -20.59
C LEU A 116 -7.04 -0.51 -21.81
N VAL A 117 -8.27 0.00 -21.63
CA VAL A 117 -8.99 0.72 -22.70
C VAL A 117 -8.21 1.95 -23.16
N SER A 118 -7.67 2.73 -22.21
CA SER A 118 -6.85 3.90 -22.55
C SER A 118 -5.59 3.52 -23.31
N ILE A 119 -4.91 2.45 -22.89
CA ILE A 119 -3.68 1.95 -23.54
C ILE A 119 -3.96 1.48 -24.97
N VAL A 120 -5.01 0.67 -25.15
CA VAL A 120 -5.40 0.19 -26.49
C VAL A 120 -5.74 1.35 -27.42
N ASN A 121 -6.46 2.37 -26.93
CA ASN A 121 -6.80 3.54 -27.74
C ASN A 121 -5.58 4.38 -28.13
N ASP A 122 -4.61 4.55 -27.21
CA ASP A 122 -3.37 5.26 -27.49
C ASP A 122 -2.54 4.56 -28.57
N ILE A 123 -2.43 3.22 -28.51
CA ILE A 123 -1.69 2.44 -29.49
C ILE A 123 -2.40 2.43 -30.85
N ARG A 124 -3.74 2.33 -30.86
CA ARG A 124 -4.54 2.50 -32.09
C ARG A 124 -4.35 3.87 -32.73
N SER A 125 -4.05 4.89 -31.94
CA SER A 125 -3.77 6.25 -32.41
C SER A 125 -2.31 6.42 -32.90
N GLY A 126 -1.51 5.35 -32.91
CA GLY A 126 -0.12 5.35 -33.38
C GLY A 126 0.93 5.61 -32.30
N GLY A 127 0.54 5.68 -31.02
CA GLY A 127 1.49 5.80 -29.91
C GLY A 127 2.24 4.48 -29.63
N SER A 128 3.44 4.56 -29.06
CA SER A 128 4.15 3.37 -28.57
C SER A 128 3.53 2.84 -27.27
N PHE A 129 3.75 1.55 -26.99
CA PHE A 129 3.23 0.89 -25.80
C PHE A 129 3.81 1.48 -24.52
N SER A 130 5.13 1.71 -24.50
CA SER A 130 5.85 2.36 -23.39
C SER A 130 5.29 3.76 -23.07
N GLN A 131 4.93 4.55 -24.07
CA GLN A 131 4.29 5.86 -23.87
C GLN A 131 2.88 5.73 -23.31
N ALA A 132 2.10 4.76 -23.79
CA ALA A 132 0.74 4.52 -23.33
C ALA A 132 0.70 4.09 -21.85
N ILE A 133 1.58 3.18 -21.43
CA ILE A 133 1.66 2.75 -20.02
C ILE A 133 2.21 3.86 -19.10
N LYS A 134 3.11 4.72 -19.59
CA LYS A 134 3.69 5.84 -18.82
C LYS A 134 2.63 6.86 -18.38
N LYS A 135 1.55 7.01 -19.16
CA LYS A 135 0.39 7.85 -18.79
C LYS A 135 -0.43 7.26 -17.63
N GLN A 136 -0.11 6.04 -17.17
CA GLN A 136 -0.88 5.29 -16.19
C GLN A 136 -0.05 4.97 -14.92
N PRO A 137 0.48 6.00 -14.20
CA PRO A 137 1.37 5.81 -13.05
C PRO A 137 0.70 5.14 -11.84
N LYS A 138 -0.64 5.05 -11.84
CA LYS A 138 -1.42 4.33 -10.82
C LYS A 138 -1.29 2.81 -10.93
N ALA A 139 -0.92 2.29 -12.11
CA ALA A 139 -0.76 0.87 -12.37
C ALA A 139 0.71 0.49 -12.62
N PHE A 140 1.45 1.31 -13.34
CA PHE A 140 2.82 1.00 -13.77
C PHE A 140 3.82 1.94 -13.09
N SER A 141 4.83 1.37 -12.45
CA SER A 141 5.93 2.13 -11.84
C SER A 141 6.87 2.69 -12.91
N GLU A 142 7.68 3.69 -12.55
CA GLU A 142 8.68 4.24 -13.47
C GLU A 142 9.65 3.16 -13.96
N ILE A 143 10.10 2.28 -13.07
CA ILE A 143 10.96 1.13 -13.41
C ILE A 143 10.27 0.25 -14.45
N TYR A 144 9.01 -0.12 -14.23
CA TYR A 144 8.24 -0.93 -15.19
C TYR A 144 8.18 -0.24 -16.56
N CYS A 145 7.84 1.05 -16.61
CA CYS A 145 7.77 1.78 -17.87
C CYS A 145 9.12 1.85 -18.60
N ARG A 146 10.22 2.06 -17.86
CA ARG A 146 11.58 2.14 -18.42
C ARG A 146 12.06 0.80 -18.96
N THR A 147 11.88 -0.27 -18.20
CA THR A 147 12.25 -1.62 -18.65
C THR A 147 11.45 -2.00 -19.90
N ILE A 148 10.15 -1.72 -19.92
CA ILE A 148 9.29 -1.98 -21.10
C ILE A 148 9.69 -1.14 -22.31
N ALA A 149 10.10 0.13 -22.12
CA ALA A 149 10.59 0.96 -23.21
C ALA A 149 11.81 0.32 -23.89
N VAL A 150 12.77 -0.18 -23.12
CA VAL A 150 13.94 -0.88 -23.69
C VAL A 150 13.52 -2.19 -24.37
N GLY A 151 12.59 -2.95 -23.79
CA GLY A 151 12.04 -4.15 -24.42
C GLY A 151 11.31 -3.87 -25.75
N GLU A 152 10.62 -2.72 -25.84
CA GLU A 152 9.96 -2.26 -27.07
C GLU A 152 10.98 -1.83 -28.13
N GLU A 153 12.01 -1.06 -27.74
CA GLU A 153 13.08 -0.61 -28.63
C GLU A 153 13.95 -1.76 -29.17
N THR A 154 14.21 -2.76 -28.33
CA THR A 154 15.04 -3.94 -28.68
C THR A 154 14.22 -5.08 -29.31
N GLY A 155 12.90 -4.95 -29.38
CA GLY A 155 12.02 -5.99 -29.91
C GLY A 155 11.89 -7.24 -29.03
N ASN A 156 12.33 -7.19 -27.78
CA ASN A 156 12.34 -8.31 -26.82
C ASN A 156 11.25 -8.14 -25.73
N LEU A 157 10.10 -7.59 -26.12
CA LEU A 157 9.04 -7.20 -25.20
C LEU A 157 8.48 -8.39 -24.41
N ASP A 158 8.42 -9.59 -24.99
CA ASP A 158 7.92 -10.80 -24.32
C ASP A 158 8.82 -11.22 -23.14
N THR A 159 10.14 -11.22 -23.34
CA THR A 159 11.09 -11.57 -22.28
C THR A 159 11.05 -10.56 -21.16
N VAL A 160 11.04 -9.27 -21.49
CA VAL A 160 11.01 -8.19 -20.50
C VAL A 160 9.72 -8.21 -19.69
N LEU A 161 8.56 -8.40 -20.34
CA LEU A 161 7.27 -8.53 -19.64
C LEU A 161 7.26 -9.74 -18.69
N HIS A 162 7.87 -10.86 -19.10
CA HIS A 162 7.99 -12.04 -18.24
C HIS A 162 8.85 -11.76 -17.00
N GLN A 163 10.03 -11.15 -17.19
CA GLN A 163 10.92 -10.79 -16.09
C GLN A 163 10.27 -9.78 -15.13
N MET A 164 9.53 -8.80 -15.65
CA MET A 164 8.78 -7.85 -14.83
C MET A 164 7.65 -8.51 -14.05
N ALA A 165 6.96 -9.49 -14.66
CA ALA A 165 5.94 -10.27 -13.96
C ALA A 165 6.55 -11.08 -12.80
N ASP A 166 7.68 -11.76 -13.02
CA ASP A 166 8.41 -12.51 -11.97
C ASP A 166 8.83 -11.59 -10.82
N TYR A 167 9.44 -10.45 -11.16
CA TYR A 167 9.84 -9.43 -10.20
C TYR A 167 8.66 -8.94 -9.34
N MET A 168 7.54 -8.59 -9.98
CA MET A 168 6.37 -8.09 -9.26
C MET A 168 5.71 -9.18 -8.38
N GLU A 169 5.71 -10.43 -8.85
CA GLU A 169 5.15 -11.57 -8.11
C GLU A 169 5.92 -11.82 -6.80
N GLN A 170 7.25 -11.88 -6.88
CA GLN A 170 8.14 -12.02 -5.72
C GLN A 170 7.90 -10.90 -4.68
N GLN A 171 7.70 -9.65 -5.13
CA GLN A 171 7.41 -8.54 -4.22
C GLN A 171 6.07 -8.68 -3.47
N THR A 172 5.05 -9.25 -4.12
CA THR A 172 3.72 -9.39 -3.50
C THR A 172 3.63 -10.59 -2.55
N GLY A 173 4.39 -11.66 -2.79
CA GLY A 173 4.37 -12.87 -1.97
C GLY A 173 4.73 -12.62 -0.50
N MET A 174 5.80 -11.86 -0.26
CA MET A 174 6.31 -11.61 1.10
C MET A 174 5.29 -10.85 1.97
N ALA A 175 4.66 -9.80 1.43
CA ALA A 175 3.68 -9.01 2.16
C ALA A 175 2.41 -9.81 2.51
N GLN A 176 1.98 -10.70 1.61
CA GLN A 176 0.83 -11.57 1.85
C GLN A 176 1.09 -12.57 2.96
N LYS A 177 2.31 -13.12 3.06
CA LYS A 177 2.72 -14.06 4.11
C LYS A 177 2.59 -13.44 5.50
N VAL A 178 3.11 -12.23 5.68
CA VAL A 178 3.00 -11.46 6.94
C VAL A 178 1.54 -11.14 7.27
N LYS A 179 0.77 -10.67 6.28
CA LYS A 179 -0.65 -10.33 6.48
C LYS A 179 -1.46 -11.55 6.92
N LYS A 180 -1.24 -12.71 6.28
CA LYS A 180 -1.92 -13.96 6.63
C LYS A 180 -1.58 -14.41 8.05
N ALA A 181 -0.30 -14.36 8.43
CA ALA A 181 0.16 -14.74 9.77
C ALA A 181 -0.49 -13.96 10.92
N LEU A 182 -0.76 -12.66 10.71
CA LEU A 182 -1.39 -11.81 11.71
C LEU A 182 -2.90 -12.04 11.88
N THR A 183 -3.53 -12.78 10.98
CA THR A 183 -4.99 -12.97 10.99
C THR A 183 -5.45 -13.70 12.25
N TYR A 184 -4.76 -14.78 12.64
CA TYR A 184 -5.14 -15.58 13.80
C TYR A 184 -5.01 -14.81 15.14
N PRO A 185 -3.87 -14.17 15.45
CA PRO A 185 -3.74 -13.35 16.66
C PRO A 185 -4.78 -12.24 16.75
N ILE A 186 -5.05 -11.54 15.64
CA ILE A 186 -6.03 -10.43 15.62
C ILE A 186 -7.44 -10.95 15.94
N MET A 187 -7.84 -12.08 15.35
CA MET A 187 -9.16 -12.68 15.61
C MET A 187 -9.32 -13.07 17.08
N VAL A 188 -8.35 -13.79 17.66
CA VAL A 188 -8.45 -14.27 19.03
C VAL A 188 -8.33 -13.13 20.05
N MET A 189 -7.42 -12.17 19.82
CA MET A 189 -7.35 -10.95 20.64
C MET A 189 -8.66 -10.17 20.58
N GLY A 190 -9.30 -10.09 19.41
CA GLY A 190 -10.62 -9.46 19.25
C GLY A 190 -11.69 -10.12 20.11
N VAL A 191 -11.77 -11.46 20.10
CA VAL A 191 -12.68 -12.22 20.98
C VAL A 191 -12.34 -11.97 22.46
N GLY A 192 -11.05 -11.95 22.81
CA GLY A 192 -10.58 -11.66 24.16
C GLY A 192 -11.04 -10.29 24.66
N VAL A 193 -10.91 -9.25 23.84
CA VAL A 193 -11.39 -7.90 24.15
C VAL A 193 -12.90 -7.89 24.40
N VAL A 194 -13.69 -8.59 23.58
CA VAL A 194 -15.14 -8.71 23.78
C VAL A 194 -15.46 -9.37 25.13
N VAL A 195 -14.75 -10.44 25.49
CA VAL A 195 -14.92 -11.12 26.79
C VAL A 195 -14.58 -10.17 27.95
N VAL A 196 -13.49 -9.41 27.85
CA VAL A 196 -13.11 -8.42 28.87
C VAL A 196 -14.19 -7.34 29.03
N ILE A 197 -14.71 -6.81 27.94
CA ILE A 197 -15.79 -5.80 27.97
C ILE A 197 -17.05 -6.38 28.63
N LEU A 198 -17.44 -7.61 28.29
CA LEU A 198 -18.59 -8.28 28.90
C LEU A 198 -18.38 -8.50 30.39
N MET A 199 -17.18 -8.93 30.81
CA MET A 199 -16.82 -9.10 32.21
C MET A 199 -16.98 -7.80 33.00
N ILE A 200 -16.46 -6.70 32.48
CA ILE A 200 -16.52 -5.38 33.14
C ILE A 200 -17.95 -4.86 33.23
N THR A 201 -18.76 -5.03 32.18
CA THR A 201 -20.08 -4.41 32.08
C THR A 201 -21.18 -5.20 32.76
N VAL A 202 -21.07 -6.54 32.80
CA VAL A 202 -22.13 -7.42 33.33
C VAL A 202 -21.73 -8.05 34.65
N VAL A 203 -20.53 -8.65 34.72
CA VAL A 203 -20.14 -9.50 35.87
C VAL A 203 -19.59 -8.67 37.02
N MET A 204 -18.73 -7.69 36.71
CA MET A 204 -18.06 -6.88 37.74
C MET A 204 -19.02 -6.04 38.60
N PRO A 205 -20.08 -5.39 38.06
CA PRO A 205 -21.00 -4.60 38.86
C PRO A 205 -21.77 -5.44 39.89
N GLN A 206 -22.13 -6.67 39.51
CA GLN A 206 -22.80 -7.62 40.40
C GLN A 206 -21.87 -8.00 41.57
N MET A 207 -20.60 -8.27 41.29
CA MET A 207 -19.60 -8.56 42.32
C MET A 207 -19.36 -7.36 43.25
N LEU A 208 -19.22 -6.15 42.71
CA LEU A 208 -19.03 -4.94 43.52
C LEU A 208 -20.19 -4.69 44.50
N GLY A 209 -21.42 -4.95 44.08
CA GLY A 209 -22.60 -4.86 44.96
C GLY A 209 -22.54 -5.83 46.15
N MET A 210 -22.03 -7.04 45.94
CA MET A 210 -21.89 -8.03 47.02
C MET A 210 -20.76 -7.67 47.99
N PHE A 211 -19.61 -7.22 47.48
CA PHE A 211 -18.47 -6.83 48.31
C PHE A 211 -18.75 -5.60 49.18
N THR A 212 -19.46 -4.61 48.63
CA THR A 212 -19.87 -3.42 49.40
C THR A 212 -20.89 -3.75 50.48
N ALA A 213 -21.78 -4.73 50.25
CA ALA A 213 -22.72 -5.20 51.27
C ALA A 213 -22.04 -5.99 52.41
N MET A 214 -20.95 -6.71 52.11
CA MET A 214 -20.22 -7.51 53.10
C MET A 214 -19.02 -6.78 53.73
N ASN A 215 -18.73 -5.55 53.30
CA ASN A 215 -17.63 -4.72 53.79
C ASN A 215 -16.23 -5.40 53.70
N VAL A 216 -16.06 -6.28 52.70
CA VAL A 216 -14.81 -7.02 52.44
C VAL A 216 -13.97 -6.26 51.42
N GLU A 217 -12.65 -6.24 51.60
CA GLU A 217 -11.76 -5.63 50.61
C GLU A 217 -11.69 -6.45 49.31
N LEU A 218 -11.73 -5.75 48.18
CA LEU A 218 -11.60 -6.37 46.87
C LEU A 218 -10.20 -6.98 46.69
N PRO A 219 -10.06 -8.16 46.06
CA PRO A 219 -8.76 -8.73 45.76
C PRO A 219 -7.94 -7.86 44.79
N LEU A 220 -6.61 -7.99 44.85
CA LEU A 220 -5.67 -7.21 44.04
C LEU A 220 -5.93 -7.28 42.51
N PRO A 221 -6.13 -8.46 41.90
CA PRO A 221 -6.41 -8.56 40.45
C PRO A 221 -7.66 -7.78 40.03
N THR A 222 -8.72 -7.85 40.83
CA THR A 222 -9.97 -7.13 40.63
C THR A 222 -9.77 -5.62 40.80
N ARG A 223 -8.99 -5.18 41.79
CA ARG A 223 -8.61 -3.76 41.96
C ARG A 223 -7.83 -3.22 40.76
N ILE A 224 -6.87 -3.99 40.24
CA ILE A 224 -6.10 -3.62 39.04
C ILE A 224 -7.03 -3.51 37.83
N LEU A 225 -7.93 -4.49 37.64
CA LEU A 225 -8.89 -4.47 36.55
C LEU A 225 -9.83 -3.26 36.63
N ILE A 226 -10.34 -2.93 37.82
CA ILE A 226 -11.15 -1.73 38.08
C ILE A 226 -10.35 -0.46 37.78
N ALA A 227 -9.10 -0.38 38.24
CA ALA A 227 -8.25 0.78 38.01
C ALA A 227 -7.97 1.01 36.51
N VAL A 228 -7.64 -0.05 35.78
CA VAL A 228 -7.45 -0.01 34.32
C VAL A 228 -8.74 0.38 33.59
N THR A 229 -9.87 -0.15 34.03
CA THR A 229 -11.20 0.16 33.46
C THR A 229 -11.60 1.60 33.71
N ASN A 230 -11.49 2.07 34.95
CA ASN A 230 -11.79 3.46 35.32
C ASN A 230 -10.83 4.42 34.61
N PHE A 231 -9.57 4.03 34.44
CA PHE A 231 -8.63 4.80 33.63
C PHE A 231 -9.10 4.86 32.16
N ALA A 232 -9.47 3.72 31.57
CA ALA A 232 -9.96 3.67 30.20
C ALA A 232 -11.24 4.50 29.99
N GLN A 233 -12.19 4.47 30.93
CA GLN A 233 -13.47 5.19 30.86
C GLN A 233 -13.30 6.70 31.15
N ASN A 234 -12.63 7.07 32.26
CA ASN A 234 -12.47 8.48 32.65
C ASN A 234 -11.51 9.23 31.73
N TYR A 235 -10.51 8.52 31.17
CA TYR A 235 -9.58 9.10 30.22
C TYR A 235 -9.90 8.71 28.77
N THR A 236 -11.11 8.22 28.44
CA THR A 236 -11.47 7.86 27.06
C THR A 236 -11.19 9.02 26.10
N LEU A 237 -11.56 10.25 26.47
CA LEU A 237 -11.29 11.44 25.67
C LEU A 237 -9.79 11.74 25.55
N TYR A 238 -9.03 11.65 26.64
CA TYR A 238 -7.57 11.86 26.60
C TYR A 238 -6.83 10.78 25.82
N ILE A 239 -7.27 9.52 25.89
CA ILE A 239 -6.72 8.40 25.11
C ILE A 239 -7.06 8.57 23.64
N LEU A 240 -8.29 8.98 23.30
CA LEU A 240 -8.68 9.30 21.92
C LEU A 240 -7.88 10.49 21.38
N VAL A 241 -7.71 11.55 22.16
CA VAL A 241 -6.92 12.73 21.77
C VAL A 241 -5.44 12.37 21.67
N ALA A 242 -4.85 11.67 22.64
CA ALA A 242 -3.46 11.24 22.58
C ALA A 242 -3.21 10.27 21.42
N GLY A 243 -4.15 9.35 21.16
CA GLY A 243 -4.10 8.42 20.04
C GLY A 243 -4.23 9.13 18.69
N SER A 244 -5.15 10.09 18.56
CA SER A 244 -5.32 10.86 17.33
C SER A 244 -4.18 11.86 17.10
N VAL A 245 -3.64 12.48 18.15
CA VAL A 245 -2.42 13.31 18.09
C VAL A 245 -1.22 12.44 17.73
N GLY A 246 -1.03 11.29 18.37
CA GLY A 246 0.04 10.34 18.05
C GLY A 246 -0.06 9.85 16.60
N PHE A 247 -1.26 9.49 16.15
CA PHE A 247 -1.52 9.12 14.76
C PHE A 247 -1.24 10.29 13.80
N ALA A 248 -1.66 11.51 14.14
CA ALA A 248 -1.37 12.71 13.36
C ALA A 248 0.14 13.01 13.30
N VAL A 249 0.88 12.82 14.40
CA VAL A 249 2.35 12.95 14.47
C VAL A 249 3.02 11.89 13.61
N ILE A 250 2.57 10.63 13.65
CA ILE A 250 3.08 9.57 12.78
C ILE A 250 2.80 9.91 11.32
N LEU A 251 1.58 10.33 10.97
CA LEU A 251 1.23 10.76 9.61
C LEU A 251 2.09 11.96 9.17
N TRP A 252 2.33 12.91 10.06
CA TRP A 252 3.18 14.06 9.80
C TRP A 252 4.64 13.63 9.60
N MET A 253 5.16 12.73 10.42
CA MET A 253 6.51 12.16 10.29
C MET A 253 6.68 11.35 9.00
N VAL A 254 5.67 10.57 8.59
CA VAL A 254 5.70 9.79 7.34
C VAL A 254 5.67 10.71 6.11
N LYS A 255 4.94 11.84 6.19
CA LYS A 255 4.92 12.85 5.13
C LYS A 255 6.22 13.65 5.06
N ARG A 256 6.94 13.80 6.17
CA ARG A 256 8.19 14.56 6.21
C ARG A 256 9.41 13.67 5.88
N PRO A 257 10.33 14.11 5.00
CA PRO A 257 11.51 13.31 4.65
C PRO A 257 12.37 12.92 5.86
N SER A 258 12.51 13.82 6.84
CA SER A 258 13.29 13.58 8.06
C SER A 258 12.61 12.57 9.02
N GLY A 259 11.29 12.63 9.16
CA GLY A 259 10.55 11.69 9.99
C GLY A 259 10.56 10.28 9.41
N ARG A 260 10.38 10.16 8.10
CA ARG A 260 10.46 8.88 7.38
C ARG A 260 11.85 8.24 7.48
N ARG A 261 12.93 9.02 7.39
CA ARG A 261 14.30 8.54 7.65
C ARG A 261 14.48 7.92 9.05
N ILE A 262 13.91 8.55 10.09
CA ILE A 262 14.01 8.04 11.47
C ILE A 262 13.24 6.72 11.60
N LEU A 263 12.02 6.67 11.07
CA LEU A 263 11.18 5.46 11.08
C LEU A 263 11.85 4.30 10.31
N ASP A 264 12.42 4.59 9.14
CA ASP A 264 13.10 3.60 8.31
C ASP A 264 14.39 3.09 8.95
N ARG A 265 15.13 3.95 9.65
CA ARG A 265 16.30 3.56 10.45
C ARG A 265 15.90 2.66 11.61
N LEU A 266 14.88 3.05 12.38
CA LEU A 266 14.34 2.21 13.47
C LEU A 266 13.89 0.84 12.95
N ARG A 267 13.26 0.80 11.76
CA ARG A 267 12.81 -0.44 11.14
C ARG A 267 13.95 -1.41 10.84
N ILE A 268 15.07 -0.93 10.32
CA ILE A 268 16.26 -1.75 10.03
C ILE A 268 17.00 -2.13 11.32
N SER A 269 16.98 -1.29 12.34
CA SER A 269 17.70 -1.53 13.61
C SER A 269 16.96 -2.43 14.60
N MET A 270 15.68 -2.74 14.38
CA MET A 270 14.92 -3.60 15.30
C MET A 270 15.41 -5.06 15.24
N PRO A 271 15.66 -5.74 16.37
CA PRO A 271 16.23 -7.10 16.38
C PRO A 271 15.40 -8.15 15.64
N ILE A 272 14.07 -8.02 15.67
CA ILE A 272 13.14 -9.01 15.10
C ILE A 272 12.78 -8.66 13.65
N ILE A 273 12.53 -7.37 13.36
CA ILE A 273 12.03 -6.89 12.05
C ILE A 273 13.17 -6.46 11.12
N GLY A 274 14.29 -6.01 11.69
CA GLY A 274 15.43 -5.46 10.98
C GLY A 274 16.11 -6.44 10.03
N PRO A 275 16.50 -7.65 10.50
CA PRO A 275 17.14 -8.64 9.64
C PRO A 275 16.32 -9.01 8.39
N PRO A 276 15.04 -9.42 8.47
CA PRO A 276 14.26 -9.71 7.26
C PRO A 276 14.03 -8.47 6.39
N ALA A 277 13.89 -7.28 6.98
CA ALA A 277 13.75 -6.05 6.22
C ALA A 277 15.02 -5.70 5.42
N LEU A 278 16.20 -5.81 6.03
CA LEU A 278 17.48 -5.56 5.38
C LEU A 278 17.72 -6.56 4.24
N MET A 279 17.53 -7.86 4.50
CA MET A 279 17.70 -8.90 3.47
C MET A 279 16.70 -8.70 2.31
N SER A 280 15.46 -8.28 2.61
CA SER A 280 14.48 -7.98 1.56
C SER A 280 14.86 -6.77 0.71
N GLU A 281 15.44 -5.72 1.28
CA GLU A 281 15.92 -4.55 0.52
C GLU A 281 17.17 -4.91 -0.31
N LEU A 282 18.10 -5.70 0.22
CA LEU A 282 19.28 -6.19 -0.52
C LEU A 282 18.89 -7.11 -1.68
N GLY A 283 17.96 -8.04 -1.46
CA GLY A 283 17.42 -8.91 -2.50
C GLY A 283 16.71 -8.13 -3.59
N ARG A 284 15.84 -7.17 -3.21
CA ARG A 284 15.15 -6.28 -4.15
C ARG A 284 16.14 -5.44 -4.96
N PHE A 285 17.18 -4.91 -4.32
CA PHE A 285 18.26 -4.18 -4.98
C PHE A 285 18.92 -5.03 -6.06
N ALA A 286 19.42 -6.21 -5.68
CA ALA A 286 20.12 -7.12 -6.57
C ALA A 286 19.20 -7.61 -7.71
N ARG A 287 17.95 -7.96 -7.41
CA ARG A 287 16.95 -8.40 -8.41
C ARG A 287 16.65 -7.29 -9.41
N THR A 288 16.41 -6.08 -8.92
CA THR A 288 16.07 -4.93 -9.78
C THR A 288 17.23 -4.62 -10.71
N LEU A 289 18.46 -4.61 -10.19
CA LEU A 289 19.67 -4.42 -10.97
C LEU A 289 19.82 -5.52 -12.03
N SER A 290 19.71 -6.79 -11.64
CA SER A 290 19.75 -7.94 -12.56
C SER A 290 18.74 -7.80 -13.69
N VAL A 291 17.45 -7.59 -13.38
CA VAL A 291 16.37 -7.48 -14.38
C VAL A 291 16.61 -6.32 -15.34
N MET A 292 17.03 -5.16 -14.84
CA MET A 292 17.25 -3.98 -15.70
C MET A 292 18.44 -4.16 -16.63
N ILE A 293 19.56 -4.70 -16.15
CA ILE A 293 20.73 -4.98 -16.98
C ILE A 293 20.42 -6.11 -17.98
N SER A 294 19.73 -7.18 -17.57
CA SER A 294 19.27 -8.25 -18.47
C SER A 294 18.31 -7.74 -19.56
N ALA A 295 17.50 -6.73 -19.25
CA ALA A 295 16.62 -6.08 -20.22
C ALA A 295 17.37 -5.15 -21.19
N GLY A 296 18.66 -4.91 -20.98
CA GLY A 296 19.52 -4.11 -21.87
C GLY A 296 19.73 -2.67 -21.42
N LEU A 297 19.30 -2.28 -20.21
CA LEU A 297 19.58 -0.95 -19.67
C LEU A 297 21.07 -0.83 -19.34
N LYS A 298 21.64 0.36 -19.58
CA LYS A 298 23.01 0.66 -19.18
C LYS A 298 23.10 0.76 -17.65
N LEU A 299 24.27 0.47 -17.10
CA LEU A 299 24.50 0.51 -15.64
C LEU A 299 24.19 1.88 -15.03
N GLN A 300 24.60 2.96 -15.71
CA GLN A 300 24.39 4.34 -15.28
C GLN A 300 22.88 4.69 -15.19
N GLU A 301 22.12 4.37 -16.24
CA GLU A 301 20.66 4.57 -16.27
C GLU A 301 19.97 3.72 -15.20
N THR A 302 20.45 2.49 -15.00
CA THR A 302 19.92 1.58 -14.01
C THR A 302 20.11 2.12 -12.58
N MET A 303 21.30 2.64 -12.28
CA MET A 303 21.63 3.21 -10.97
C MET A 303 20.97 4.55 -10.68
N GLU A 304 20.54 5.29 -11.71
CA GLU A 304 19.71 6.49 -11.55
C GLU A 304 18.27 6.14 -11.10
N LEU A 305 17.73 5.03 -11.61
CA LEU A 305 16.36 4.59 -11.32
C LEU A 305 16.26 3.72 -10.07
N LEU A 306 17.31 2.97 -9.73
CA LEU A 306 17.33 2.02 -8.62
C LEU A 306 16.92 2.59 -7.25
N PRO A 307 17.32 3.83 -6.86
CA PRO A 307 16.91 4.44 -5.60
C PRO A 307 15.38 4.59 -5.48
N GLN A 308 14.66 4.62 -6.60
CA GLN A 308 13.20 4.68 -6.62
C GLN A 308 12.54 3.33 -6.32
N ALA A 309 13.25 2.20 -6.52
CA ALA A 309 12.76 0.84 -6.28
C ALA A 309 12.60 0.52 -4.79
N THR A 310 13.41 1.15 -3.94
CA THR A 310 13.40 0.95 -2.50
C THR A 310 12.40 1.87 -1.80
N THR A 311 11.68 1.32 -0.81
CA THR A 311 10.77 2.09 0.03
C THR A 311 11.45 2.70 1.25
N ASN A 312 12.63 2.19 1.60
CA ASN A 312 13.41 2.58 2.76
C ASN A 312 14.36 3.74 2.41
N MET A 313 14.20 4.88 3.10
CA MET A 313 14.99 6.08 2.83
C MET A 313 16.48 5.91 3.18
N VAL A 314 16.83 5.08 4.16
CA VAL A 314 18.24 4.83 4.51
C VAL A 314 18.93 4.07 3.38
N PHE A 315 18.25 3.06 2.84
CA PHE A 315 18.74 2.32 1.68
C PHE A 315 18.81 3.20 0.43
N ARG A 316 17.80 4.06 0.21
CA ARG A 316 17.76 5.04 -0.89
C ARG A 316 18.96 6.00 -0.83
N ASP A 317 19.22 6.59 0.34
CA ASP A 317 20.34 7.50 0.54
C ASP A 317 21.70 6.79 0.30
N ALA A 318 21.81 5.50 0.66
CA ALA A 318 22.99 4.69 0.36
C ALA A 318 23.16 4.46 -1.16
N LEU A 319 22.10 4.09 -1.88
CA LEU A 319 22.14 3.91 -3.33
C LEU A 319 22.46 5.20 -4.08
N ASN A 320 21.92 6.34 -3.64
CA ASN A 320 22.24 7.64 -4.23
C ASN A 320 23.74 7.94 -4.12
N LYS A 321 24.36 7.68 -2.96
CA LYS A 321 25.81 7.84 -2.79
C LYS A 321 26.63 6.92 -3.68
N VAL A 322 26.17 5.68 -3.88
CA VAL A 322 26.82 4.75 -4.81
C VAL A 322 26.70 5.28 -6.25
N ASN A 323 25.52 5.77 -6.65
CA ASN A 323 25.31 6.34 -7.98
C ASN A 323 26.18 7.59 -8.22
N GLU A 324 26.27 8.50 -7.26
CA GLU A 324 27.17 9.67 -7.33
C GLU A 324 28.63 9.27 -7.59
N ARG A 325 29.10 8.20 -6.92
CA ARG A 325 30.48 7.70 -7.04
C ARG A 325 30.71 6.94 -8.34
N LEU A 326 29.70 6.21 -8.81
CA LEU A 326 29.71 5.56 -10.13
C LEU A 326 29.87 6.60 -11.25
N LEU A 327 29.17 7.74 -11.17
CA LEU A 327 29.28 8.84 -12.14
C LEU A 327 30.68 9.48 -12.15
N LEU A 328 31.41 9.39 -11.03
CA LEU A 328 32.82 9.83 -10.92
C LEU A 328 33.82 8.76 -11.40
N GLY A 329 33.35 7.58 -11.84
CA GLY A 329 34.20 6.51 -12.35
C GLY A 329 34.80 5.60 -11.28
N GLU A 330 34.33 5.65 -10.01
CA GLU A 330 34.81 4.76 -8.94
C GLU A 330 34.26 3.33 -9.03
N GLY A 331 33.34 3.06 -9.97
CA GLY A 331 32.63 1.78 -10.06
C GLY A 331 31.56 1.60 -8.98
N LEU A 332 31.02 0.38 -8.84
CA LEU A 332 30.01 0.05 -7.83
C LEU A 332 30.62 -0.51 -6.54
N SER A 333 31.56 -1.45 -6.68
CA SER A 333 32.09 -2.22 -5.54
C SER A 333 32.82 -1.35 -4.51
N ALA A 334 33.64 -0.39 -4.97
CA ALA A 334 34.41 0.50 -4.11
C ALA A 334 33.54 1.39 -3.19
N PRO A 335 32.55 2.15 -3.69
CA PRO A 335 31.68 2.93 -2.81
C PRO A 335 30.80 2.07 -1.90
N MET A 336 30.39 0.88 -2.34
CA MET A 336 29.62 -0.04 -1.49
C MET A 336 30.43 -0.55 -0.29
N THR A 337 31.73 -0.78 -0.45
CA THR A 337 32.62 -1.20 0.66
C THR A 337 32.67 -0.18 1.79
N ARG A 338 32.57 1.12 1.47
CA ARG A 338 32.62 2.22 2.45
C ARG A 338 31.30 2.40 3.20
N ILE A 339 30.21 1.79 2.73
CA ILE A 339 28.88 1.93 3.31
C ILE A 339 28.55 0.65 4.07
N GLY A 340 28.50 0.72 5.40
CA GLY A 340 28.26 -0.43 6.30
C GLY A 340 26.87 -1.09 6.21
N LEU A 341 26.08 -0.76 5.18
CA LEU A 341 24.78 -1.36 4.90
C LEU A 341 24.90 -2.55 3.93
N PHE A 342 25.95 -2.60 3.10
CA PHE A 342 26.16 -3.65 2.11
C PHE A 342 27.04 -4.77 2.70
N PRO A 343 26.55 -6.02 2.79
CA PRO A 343 27.35 -7.14 3.29
C PRO A 343 28.54 -7.48 2.38
N PRO A 344 29.64 -8.06 2.92
CA PRO A 344 30.81 -8.41 2.13
C PRO A 344 30.51 -9.29 0.91
N LEU A 345 29.60 -10.26 1.05
CA LEU A 345 29.17 -11.13 -0.04
C LEU A 345 28.60 -10.33 -1.23
N LEU A 346 27.74 -9.34 -0.95
CA LEU A 346 27.15 -8.49 -1.98
C LEU A 346 28.25 -7.70 -2.71
N VAL A 347 29.14 -7.07 -1.94
CA VAL A 347 30.23 -6.25 -2.49
C VAL A 347 31.16 -7.08 -3.37
N GLN A 348 31.51 -8.30 -2.96
CA GLN A 348 32.35 -9.21 -3.73
C GLN A 348 31.68 -9.62 -5.04
N MET A 349 30.39 -9.98 -5.00
CA MET A 349 29.66 -10.37 -6.21
C MET A 349 29.47 -9.21 -7.17
N VAL A 350 29.29 -7.99 -6.66
CA VAL A 350 29.32 -6.77 -7.48
C VAL A 350 30.68 -6.59 -8.14
N ALA A 351 31.77 -6.73 -7.40
CA ALA A 351 33.12 -6.60 -7.96
C ALA A 351 33.38 -7.62 -9.08
N VAL A 352 33.03 -8.89 -8.86
CA VAL A 352 33.18 -9.95 -9.86
C VAL A 352 32.31 -9.66 -11.10
N GLY A 353 31.05 -9.27 -10.90
CA GLY A 353 30.14 -8.95 -11.99
C GLY A 353 30.57 -7.71 -12.79
N GLU A 354 31.11 -6.71 -12.11
CA GLU A 354 31.62 -5.47 -12.71
C GLU A 354 32.88 -5.72 -13.55
N GLU A 355 33.83 -6.50 -13.05
CA GLU A 355 35.08 -6.83 -13.76
C GLU A 355 34.85 -7.76 -14.96
N SER A 356 33.91 -8.71 -14.83
CA SER A 356 33.58 -9.67 -15.90
C SER A 356 32.44 -9.20 -16.82
N ASN A 357 31.86 -8.04 -16.56
CA ASN A 357 30.66 -7.53 -17.26
C ASN A 357 29.47 -8.52 -17.24
N THR A 358 29.26 -9.18 -16.11
CA THR A 358 28.18 -10.16 -15.86
C THR A 358 27.29 -9.77 -14.68
N LEU A 359 27.04 -8.45 -14.52
CA LEU A 359 26.20 -7.92 -13.44
C LEU A 359 24.76 -8.45 -13.49
N ASP A 360 24.24 -8.74 -14.68
CA ASP A 360 22.94 -9.36 -14.89
C ASP A 360 22.84 -10.73 -14.17
N PHE A 361 23.83 -11.59 -14.37
CA PHE A 361 23.89 -12.93 -13.78
C PHE A 361 24.28 -12.89 -12.30
N THR A 362 25.39 -12.22 -11.97
CA THR A 362 25.92 -12.19 -10.60
C THR A 362 24.95 -11.54 -9.62
N MET A 363 24.24 -10.48 -10.01
CA MET A 363 23.21 -9.87 -9.17
C MET A 363 21.95 -10.74 -9.09
N GLY A 364 21.64 -11.55 -10.12
CA GLY A 364 20.60 -12.56 -10.05
C GLY A 364 20.88 -13.60 -8.94
N VAL A 365 22.10 -14.13 -8.90
CA VAL A 365 22.53 -15.09 -7.86
C VAL A 365 22.46 -14.47 -6.46
N VAL A 366 22.89 -13.22 -6.33
CA VAL A 366 22.83 -12.49 -5.06
C VAL A 366 21.39 -12.21 -4.64
N ALA A 367 20.51 -11.89 -5.59
CA ALA A 367 19.09 -11.71 -5.34
C ALA A 367 18.47 -12.97 -4.77
N ASP A 368 18.69 -14.13 -5.40
CA ASP A 368 18.18 -15.43 -4.95
C ASP A 368 18.60 -15.73 -3.52
N PHE A 369 19.87 -15.49 -3.18
CA PHE A 369 20.41 -15.68 -1.83
C PHE A 369 19.69 -14.79 -0.80
N PHE A 370 19.60 -13.48 -1.06
CA PHE A 370 19.00 -12.56 -0.09
C PHE A 370 17.48 -12.66 -0.01
N GLU A 371 16.79 -13.00 -1.11
CA GLU A 371 15.35 -13.28 -1.11
C GLU A 371 15.04 -14.53 -0.28
N THR A 372 15.82 -15.60 -0.44
CA THR A 372 15.70 -16.82 0.36
C THR A 372 15.95 -16.52 1.84
N ALA A 373 17.05 -15.82 2.15
CA ALA A 373 17.36 -15.42 3.53
C ALA A 373 16.27 -14.53 4.14
N ALA A 374 15.69 -13.61 3.35
CA ALA A 374 14.58 -12.77 3.78
C ALA A 374 13.33 -13.61 4.07
N GLU A 375 13.03 -14.61 3.24
CA GLU A 375 11.89 -15.51 3.44
C GLU A 375 12.07 -16.37 4.69
N GLU A 376 13.24 -16.95 4.91
CA GLU A 376 13.54 -17.74 6.10
C GLU A 376 13.39 -16.91 7.37
N LYS A 377 13.99 -15.71 7.42
CA LYS A 377 13.88 -14.80 8.57
C LYS A 377 12.45 -14.31 8.78
N THR A 378 11.71 -14.03 7.71
CA THR A 378 10.29 -13.65 7.79
C THR A 378 9.46 -14.80 8.34
N THR A 379 9.75 -16.04 7.92
CA THR A 379 9.04 -17.24 8.40
C THR A 379 9.34 -17.51 9.86
N ALA A 380 10.60 -17.38 10.29
CA ALA A 380 10.98 -17.49 11.71
C ALA A 380 10.27 -16.42 12.56
N MET A 381 10.29 -15.15 12.11
CA MET A 381 9.58 -14.05 12.76
C MET A 381 8.07 -14.34 12.89
N VAL A 382 7.45 -14.80 11.80
CA VAL A 382 6.04 -15.21 11.77
C VAL A 382 5.77 -16.39 12.71
N GLY A 383 6.66 -17.38 12.75
CA GLY A 383 6.57 -18.53 13.64
C GLY A 383 6.55 -18.16 15.12
N MET A 384 7.26 -17.08 15.49
CA MET A 384 7.24 -16.55 16.87
C MET A 384 5.91 -15.89 17.25
N ILE A 385 5.10 -15.44 16.28
CA ILE A 385 3.81 -14.80 16.56
C ILE A 385 2.88 -15.76 17.28
N GLY A 386 2.86 -17.05 16.89
CA GLY A 386 2.00 -18.06 17.51
C GLY A 386 2.26 -18.21 19.02
N PRO A 387 3.47 -18.64 19.45
CA PRO A 387 3.81 -18.78 20.86
C PRO A 387 3.62 -17.49 21.67
N VAL A 388 4.05 -16.34 21.15
CA VAL A 388 3.87 -15.04 21.83
C VAL A 388 2.39 -14.73 22.02
N SER A 389 1.56 -14.97 20.99
CA SER A 389 0.12 -14.77 21.08
C SER A 389 -0.51 -15.72 22.09
N THR A 390 -0.17 -17.01 22.05
CA THR A 390 -0.70 -18.02 22.99
C THR A 390 -0.37 -17.68 24.44
N ILE A 391 0.87 -17.28 24.72
CA ILE A 391 1.27 -16.83 26.07
C ILE A 391 0.47 -15.59 26.46
N GLY A 392 0.36 -14.60 25.58
CA GLY A 392 -0.44 -13.39 25.83
C GLY A 392 -1.92 -13.70 26.12
N ILE A 393 -2.51 -14.62 25.36
CA ILE A 393 -3.91 -15.05 25.55
C ILE A 393 -4.06 -15.83 26.86
N ALA A 394 -3.16 -16.76 27.16
CA ALA A 394 -3.19 -17.51 28.41
C ALA A 394 -3.08 -16.59 29.63
N LEU A 395 -2.18 -15.60 29.58
CA LEU A 395 -2.06 -14.58 30.62
C LEU A 395 -3.33 -13.74 30.74
N MET A 396 -3.93 -13.33 29.63
CA MET A 396 -5.18 -12.57 29.62
C MET A 396 -6.34 -13.37 30.21
N VAL A 397 -6.56 -14.60 29.76
CA VAL A 397 -7.64 -15.47 30.26
C VAL A 397 -7.41 -15.83 31.73
N GLY A 398 -6.17 -16.16 32.11
CA GLY A 398 -5.80 -16.42 33.49
C GLY A 398 -6.04 -15.21 34.39
N PHE A 399 -5.68 -14.00 33.94
CA PHE A 399 -5.95 -12.76 34.65
C PHE A 399 -7.45 -12.52 34.85
N ILE A 400 -8.27 -12.76 33.83
CA ILE A 400 -9.73 -12.65 33.92
C ILE A 400 -10.29 -13.67 34.91
N ALA A 401 -9.89 -14.94 34.80
CA ALA A 401 -10.34 -16.01 35.68
C ALA A 401 -10.00 -15.71 37.14
N MET A 402 -8.76 -15.28 37.42
CA MET A 402 -8.34 -14.87 38.76
C MET A 402 -9.14 -13.67 39.28
N SER A 403 -9.45 -12.70 38.41
CA SER A 403 -10.24 -11.52 38.77
C SER A 403 -11.69 -11.83 39.12
N VAL A 404 -12.22 -12.98 38.70
CA VAL A 404 -13.60 -13.44 39.00
C VAL A 404 -13.64 -14.44 40.15
N ILE A 405 -12.76 -15.45 40.13
CA ILE A 405 -12.77 -16.56 41.09
C ILE A 405 -12.26 -16.11 42.47
N MET A 406 -11.21 -15.29 42.52
CA MET A 406 -10.63 -14.86 43.80
C MET A 406 -11.63 -14.06 44.65
N PRO A 407 -12.43 -13.14 44.08
CA PRO A 407 -13.54 -12.52 44.81
C PRO A 407 -14.54 -13.53 45.39
N MET A 408 -14.92 -14.56 44.63
CA MET A 408 -15.85 -15.58 45.13
C MET A 408 -15.31 -16.28 46.37
N TYR A 409 -14.02 -16.67 46.37
CA TYR A 409 -13.40 -17.27 47.55
C TYR A 409 -13.34 -16.35 48.76
N ALA A 410 -13.06 -15.06 48.55
CA ALA A 410 -13.05 -14.06 49.62
C ALA A 410 -14.44 -13.90 50.26
N LEU A 411 -15.51 -13.93 49.46
CA LEU A 411 -16.89 -13.89 49.98
C LEU A 411 -17.26 -15.16 50.74
N THR A 412 -16.90 -16.35 50.24
CA THR A 412 -17.18 -17.60 50.95
C THR A 412 -16.38 -17.75 52.25
N GLY A 413 -15.14 -17.26 52.28
CA GLY A 413 -14.32 -17.24 53.49
C GLY A 413 -14.91 -16.31 54.56
N ALA A 414 -15.43 -15.15 54.16
CA ALA A 414 -16.07 -14.20 55.06
C ALA A 414 -17.46 -14.65 55.59
N ILE A 415 -18.06 -15.70 55.03
CA ILE A 415 -19.33 -16.30 55.50
C ILE A 415 -19.06 -17.52 56.41
N GLY A 416 -17.84 -18.06 56.40
CA GLY A 416 -17.45 -19.26 57.16
C GLY A 416 -16.90 -19.00 58.57
N ASP A 417 -16.62 -17.74 58.90
CA ASP A 417 -16.35 -17.23 60.26
C ASP A 417 -17.59 -16.47 60.77
#